data_AF-A0A9D1ZF14-F1
#
_entry.id   AF-A0A9D1ZF14-F1
#
_cell.length_a   1.000
_cell.length_b   1.000
_cell.length_c   1.000
_cell.angle_alpha   90.00
_cell.angle_beta   90.00
_cell.angle_gamma   90.00
#
_symmetry.space_group_name_H-M   'P 1'
#
loop_
_entity.id
_entity.type
_entity.pdbx_description
1 polymer ?
#
loop_
_entity_poly.entity_id
_entity_poly.type
_entity_poly.pdbx_seq_one_letter_code
_entity_poly.pdbx_strand_id
1 'polypeptide(L)' 'MATKSFSIRIDETMLDKLHVLADYEGRSANSQVLILIRDAIQAYEKEHGEIVLGGNSGE' A
#
# COMPACT_ATOMS: atom_id res chain seq x y z
N MET A 1 5.60 -11.88 -12.31
CA MET A 1 5.32 -11.59 -10.89
C MET A 1 3.83 -11.77 -10.68
N ALA A 2 3.41 -12.67 -9.78
CA ALA A 2 1.99 -12.93 -9.54
C ALA A 2 1.34 -11.65 -8.98
N THR A 3 0.43 -11.05 -9.73
CA THR A 3 -0.41 -9.96 -9.24
C THR A 3 -1.39 -10.55 -8.23
N LYS A 4 -1.08 -10.42 -6.94
CA LYS A 4 -2.02 -10.76 -5.87
C LYS A 4 -3.03 -9.63 -5.77
N SER A 5 -4.32 -9.94 -5.94
CA SER A 5 -5.41 -9.01 -5.69
C SER A 5 -5.74 -9.01 -4.21
N PHE A 6 -5.81 -7.83 -3.60
CA PHE A 6 -6.23 -7.65 -2.22
C PHE A 6 -7.42 -6.71 -2.18
N SER A 7 -8.54 -7.19 -1.67
CA SER A 7 -9.77 -6.40 -1.53
C SER A 7 -9.87 -5.82 -0.14
N ILE A 8 -9.91 -4.50 -0.03
CA ILE A 8 -10.11 -3.78 1.24
C ILE A 8 -11.52 -3.18 1.30
N ARG A 9 -12.11 -3.16 2.49
CA ARG A 9 -13.30 -2.34 2.75
C ARG A 9 -12.83 -0.93 3.13
N ILE A 10 -13.23 0.04 2.32
CA ILE A 10 -12.95 1.46 2.50
C ILE A 10 -14.26 2.23 2.35
N ASP A 11 -14.43 3.30 3.12
CA ASP A 11 -15.57 4.20 2.99
C ASP A 11 -15.54 4.93 1.65
N GLU A 12 -16.71 5.18 1.06
CA GLU A 12 -16.84 5.87 -0.23
C GLU A 12 -16.14 7.24 -0.22
N THR A 13 -16.28 7.99 0.89
CA THR A 13 -15.65 9.30 1.06
C THR A 13 -14.12 9.21 1.05
N MET A 14 -13.56 8.12 1.60
CA MET A 14 -12.13 7.91 1.61
C MET A 14 -11.61 7.49 0.24
N LEU A 15 -12.38 6.67 -0.49
CA LEU A 15 -12.06 6.30 -1.86
C LEU A 15 -12.06 7.52 -2.78
N ASP A 16 -13.03 8.42 -2.65
CA ASP A 16 -13.06 9.69 -3.39
C ASP A 16 -11.82 10.55 -3.10
N LYS A 17 -11.45 10.70 -1.82
CA LYS A 17 -10.24 11.43 -1.44
C LYS A 17 -8.97 10.78 -2.00
N LEU A 18 -8.90 9.46 -2.02
CA LEU A 18 -7.80 8.71 -2.60
C LEU A 18 -7.70 8.97 -4.11
N HIS A 19 -8.84 8.98 -4.82
CA HIS A 19 -8.86 9.31 -6.25
C HIS A 19 -8.37 10.73 -6.51
N VAL A 20 -8.86 11.73 -5.76
CA VAL A 20 -8.39 13.12 -5.90
C VAL A 20 -6.88 13.22 -5.68
N LEU A 21 -6.34 12.52 -4.69
CA LEU A 21 -4.92 12.54 -4.38
C LEU A 21 -4.09 11.82 -5.46
N ALA A 22 -4.61 10.70 -5.99
CA ALA A 22 -3.98 9.95 -7.06
C ALA A 22 -3.98 10.74 -8.39
N ASP A 23 -5.11 11.37 -8.74
CA ASP A 23 -5.22 12.28 -9.89
C ASP A 23 -4.24 13.45 -9.76
N TYR A 24 -4.14 14.05 -8.57
CA TYR A 24 -3.19 15.12 -8.30
C TYR A 24 -1.73 14.68 -8.52
N GLU A 25 -1.38 13.45 -8.14
CA GLU A 25 -0.04 12.89 -8.39
C GLU A 25 0.13 12.29 -9.80
N GLY A 26 -0.93 12.27 -10.63
CA GLY A 26 -0.91 11.68 -11.97
C GLY A 26 -0.80 10.15 -11.98
N ARG A 27 -1.33 9.48 -10.95
CA ARG A 27 -1.26 8.02 -10.77
C ARG A 27 -2.66 7.43 -10.60
N SER A 28 -2.77 6.10 -10.77
CA SER A 28 -3.99 5.38 -10.40
C SER A 28 -4.11 5.24 -8.88
N ALA A 29 -5.34 5.16 -8.37
CA ALA A 29 -5.61 4.89 -6.96
C ALA A 29 -4.85 3.64 -6.44
N ASN A 30 -4.79 2.58 -7.25
CA ASN A 30 -4.07 1.36 -6.88
C ASN A 30 -2.56 1.59 -6.74
N SER A 31 -1.94 2.35 -7.66
CA SER A 31 -0.53 2.74 -7.55
C SER A 31 -0.28 3.60 -6.31
N GLN A 32 -1.21 4.50 -5.98
CA GLN A 32 -1.12 5.33 -4.79
C GLN A 32 -1.15 4.51 -3.50
N VAL A 33 -2.07 3.55 -3.41
CA VAL A 33 -2.17 2.63 -2.26
C VAL A 33 -0.88 1.84 -2.08
N LEU A 34 -0.27 1.36 -3.16
CA LEU A 34 1.01 0.63 -3.09
C LEU A 34 2.15 1.50 -2.55
N ILE A 35 2.19 2.78 -2.91
CA ILE A 35 3.20 3.73 -2.38
C ILE A 35 2.94 3.98 -0.89
N LEU A 36 1.70 4.24 -0.50
CA LEU A 36 1.33 4.44 0.90
C LEU A 36 1.72 3.24 1.77
N ILE A 37 1.51 2.02 1.29
CA ILE A 37 1.92 0.79 1.98
C ILE A 37 3.45 0.74 2.13
N ARG A 38 4.20 1.05 1.06
CA ARG A 38 5.68 1.07 1.11
C ARG A 38 6.22 2.13 2.06
N ASP A 39 5.66 3.33 2.03
CA ASP A 39 6.05 4.42 2.92
C ASP A 39 5.75 4.08 4.38
N ALA A 40 4.60 3.44 4.64
CA ALA A 40 4.25 2.96 5.98
C ALA A 40 5.24 1.89 6.48
N ILE A 41 5.62 0.93 5.63
CA ILE A 41 6.64 -0.08 5.96
C ILE A 41 7.97 0.61 6.26
N GLN A 42 8.45 1.50 5.40
CA GLN A 42 9.73 2.18 5.59
C GLN A 42 9.74 3.05 6.85
N ALA A 43 8.64 3.77 7.13
CA ALA A 43 8.50 4.56 8.34
C ALA A 43 8.54 3.68 9.59
N TYR A 44 7.85 2.54 9.56
CA TYR A 44 7.87 1.56 10.63
C TYR A 44 9.28 0.97 10.83
N GLU A 45 9.95 0.55 9.75
CA GLU A 45 11.31 -0.02 9.81
C GLU A 45 12.33 0.99 10.35
N LYS A 46 12.15 2.28 10.05
CA LYS A 46 13.00 3.35 10.58
C LYS A 46 12.82 3.54 12.08
N GLU A 47 11.61 3.35 12.61
CA GLU A 47 11.29 3.58 14.03
C GLU A 47 11.52 2.32 14.89
N HIS A 48 11.18 1.14 14.38
CA HIS A 48 11.19 -0.13 15.12
C HIS A 48 12.31 -1.10 14.72
N GLY A 49 13.00 -0.84 13.61
CA GLY A 49 13.97 -1.77 13.01
C GLY A 49 13.37 -2.59 11.87
N GLU A 50 14.24 -3.19 11.05
CA GLU A 50 13.87 -3.91 9.81
C GLU A 50 12.85 -5.02 10.07
N ILE A 51 11.84 -5.12 9.21
CA ILE A 51 10.85 -6.20 9.31
C ILE A 51 11.51 -7.46 8.76
N VAL A 52 12.10 -8.25 9.66
CA VAL A 52 12.67 -9.55 9.32
C VAL A 52 11.54 -10.54 9.07
N LEU A 53 11.15 -10.69 7.81
CA LEU A 53 10.28 -11.78 7.37
C LEU A 53 11.11 -13.08 7.36
N GLY A 54 11.21 -13.73 8.52
CA GLY A 54 11.78 -15.07 8.65
C GLY A 54 10.98 -16.06 7.79
N GLY A 55 11.63 -16.66 6.80
CA GLY A 55 10.98 -17.47 5.77
C GLY A 55 10.16 -18.65 6.32
N ASN A 56 9.04 -18.97 5.67
CA ASN A 56 8.92 -20.14 4.79
C ASN A 56 7.49 -20.24 4.21
N SER A 57 7.41 -20.98 3.10
CA SER A 57 6.26 -21.78 2.64
C SER A 57 5.13 -21.07 1.88
N GLY A 58 5.16 -21.26 0.56
CA GLY A 58 3.95 -21.60 -0.18
C GLY A 58 3.74 -20.85 -1.48
N GLU A 59 4.50 -21.21 -2.52
CA GLU A 59 3.98 -21.48 -3.87
C GLU A 59 4.98 -22.33 -4.65
#